data_AF-A0A519WZC3-F1
#
_entry.id   AF-A0A519WZC3-F1
#
_cell.length_a   1.000
_cell.length_b   1.000
_cell.length_c   1.000
_cell.angle_alpha   90.00
_cell.angle_beta   90.00
_cell.angle_gamma   90.00
#
_symmetry.space_group_name_H-M   'P 1'
#
loop_
_entity.id
_entity.type
_entity.pdbx_description
1 polymer ?
#
loop_
_entity_poly.entity_id
_entity_poly.type
_entity_poly.pdbx_seq_one_letter_code
_entity_poly.pdbx_strand_id
1 'polypeptide(L)'
;MMYNLEVKIDSDSGFCFGVVYAIDMAEEILEEDGYLYCLGDIVHNDEEVERLKAKGLKIIDNEELKFIKNEKVLIRAHGEAPETYKVALENNIILIDASCPVVLKLQNRIKTTHDANENILIFGKHGHAEVIGLQ
;
A
#
# COMPACT_ATOMS: atom_id res chain seq x y z
N MET A 1 -47.02 -6.61 -0.75
CA MET A 1 -46.49 -7.53 -1.79
C MET A 1 -45.11 -7.96 -1.34
N MET A 2 -44.85 -9.27 -1.24
CA MET A 2 -43.53 -9.80 -0.91
C MET A 2 -42.87 -10.15 -2.23
N TYR A 3 -41.78 -9.45 -2.58
CA TYR A 3 -41.03 -9.78 -3.78
C TYR A 3 -40.31 -11.10 -3.55
N ASN A 4 -40.46 -12.05 -4.48
CA ASN A 4 -39.71 -13.30 -4.45
C ASN A 4 -38.32 -13.01 -5.05
N LEU A 5 -37.43 -12.44 -4.22
CA LEU A 5 -36.09 -12.00 -4.62
C LEU A 5 -35.08 -13.10 -4.31
N GLU A 6 -34.31 -13.51 -5.33
CA GLU A 6 -33.16 -14.40 -5.16
C GLU A 6 -31.88 -13.57 -5.26
N VAL A 7 -31.07 -13.57 -4.20
CA VAL A 7 -29.77 -12.88 -4.16
C VAL A 7 -28.68 -13.93 -4.27
N LYS A 8 -27.74 -13.72 -5.20
CA LYS A 8 -26.54 -14.54 -5.35
C LYS A 8 -25.32 -13.69 -5.07
N ILE A 9 -24.41 -14.20 -4.26
CA ILE A 9 -23.14 -13.58 -3.92
C ILE A 9 -22.04 -14.44 -4.52
N ASP A 10 -21.08 -13.81 -5.19
CA ASP A 10 -19.91 -14.48 -5.72
C ASP A 10 -18.99 -14.93 -4.57
N SER A 11 -18.50 -16.17 -4.61
CA SER A 11 -17.57 -16.68 -3.61
C SER A 11 -16.22 -15.97 -3.61
N ASP A 12 -15.86 -15.33 -4.72
CA ASP A 12 -14.61 -14.56 -4.87
C ASP A 12 -14.78 -13.08 -4.50
N SER A 13 -15.95 -12.69 -3.96
CA SER A 13 -16.20 -11.32 -3.50
C SER A 13 -15.56 -11.04 -2.14
N GLY A 14 -14.97 -9.86 -1.97
CA GLY A 14 -14.41 -9.40 -0.70
C GLY A 14 -12.92 -9.04 -0.79
N PHE A 15 -12.21 -9.22 0.32
CA PHE A 15 -10.79 -8.85 0.43
C PHE A 15 -9.91 -9.87 -0.30
N CYS A 16 -8.99 -9.35 -1.11
CA CYS A 16 -7.90 -10.17 -1.61
C CYS A 16 -6.83 -10.38 -0.53
N PHE A 17 -5.98 -11.38 -0.71
CA PHE A 17 -4.93 -11.69 0.27
C PHE A 17 -3.98 -10.51 0.53
N GLY A 18 -3.73 -9.64 -0.47
CA GLY A 18 -2.87 -8.47 -0.31
C GLY A 18 -3.50 -7.39 0.57
N VAL A 19 -4.82 -7.24 0.51
CA VAL A 19 -5.58 -6.35 1.41
C VAL A 19 -5.53 -6.88 2.84
N VAL A 20 -5.82 -8.18 3.03
CA VAL A 20 -5.77 -8.82 4.35
C VAL A 20 -4.39 -8.66 4.97
N TYR A 21 -3.33 -8.98 4.22
CA TYR A 21 -1.95 -8.86 4.68
C TYR A 21 -1.58 -7.43 5.12
N ALA A 22 -1.96 -6.41 4.35
CA ALA A 22 -1.67 -5.03 4.70
C ALA A 22 -2.41 -4.58 5.97
N ILE A 23 -3.68 -4.96 6.11
CA ILE A 23 -4.49 -4.65 7.30
C ILE A 23 -3.91 -5.36 8.52
N ASP A 24 -3.66 -6.66 8.46
CA ASP A 24 -3.14 -7.44 9.59
C ASP A 24 -1.82 -6.84 10.11
N MET A 25 -0.90 -6.49 9.21
CA MET A 25 0.38 -5.86 9.56
C MET A 25 0.21 -4.50 10.22
N ALA A 26 -0.73 -3.68 9.74
CA ALA A 26 -1.03 -2.40 10.36
C ALA A 26 -1.65 -2.58 11.75
N GLU A 27 -2.56 -3.55 11.92
CA GLU A 27 -3.18 -3.84 13.21
C GLU A 27 -2.18 -4.31 14.25
N GLU A 28 -1.28 -5.24 13.90
CA GLU A 28 -0.25 -5.74 14.82
C GLU A 28 0.61 -4.60 15.38
N ILE A 29 1.05 -3.67 14.53
CA ILE A 29 1.88 -2.54 14.94
C ILE A 29 1.06 -1.51 15.73
N LEU A 30 -0.18 -1.25 15.34
CA LEU A 30 -1.06 -0.34 16.09
C LEU A 30 -1.37 -0.88 17.49
N GLU A 31 -1.49 -2.20 17.64
CA GLU A 31 -1.68 -2.85 18.94
C GLU A 31 -0.42 -2.78 19.81
N GLU A 32 0.78 -2.90 19.22
CA GLU A 32 2.05 -2.83 19.94
C GLU A 32 2.46 -1.39 20.30
N ASP A 33 2.42 -0.47 19.34
CA ASP A 33 2.99 0.88 19.45
C ASP A 33 1.94 1.97 19.71
N GLY A 34 0.65 1.69 19.46
CA GLY A 34 -0.45 2.65 19.62
C GLY A 34 -0.59 3.70 18.51
N TYR A 35 0.35 3.77 17.56
CA TYR A 35 0.23 4.59 16.36
C TYR A 35 1.09 4.05 15.22
N LEU A 36 0.74 4.43 13.99
CA LEU A 36 1.49 4.07 12.79
C LEU A 36 1.27 5.11 11.70
N TYR A 37 2.34 5.57 11.05
CA TYR A 37 2.21 6.36 9.83
C TYR A 37 2.01 5.43 8.64
N CYS A 38 1.10 5.79 7.72
CA CYS A 38 0.86 5.05 6.48
C CYS A 38 0.98 6.01 5.30
N LEU A 39 1.81 5.66 4.32
CA LEU A 39 2.01 6.48 3.13
C LEU A 39 0.84 6.26 2.15
N GLY A 40 -0.07 7.23 2.13
CA GLY A 40 -1.36 7.14 1.45
C GLY A 40 -2.35 6.19 2.12
N ASP A 41 -3.56 6.09 1.56
CA ASP A 41 -4.58 5.18 2.08
C ASP A 41 -4.12 3.73 1.97
N ILE A 42 -4.18 3.00 3.08
CA ILE A 42 -3.79 1.58 3.17
C ILE A 42 -4.58 0.71 2.19
N VAL A 43 -5.87 1.01 2.03
CA VAL A 43 -6.80 0.45 1.05
C VAL A 43 -7.78 1.53 0.60
N HIS A 44 -8.37 1.38 -0.59
CA HIS A 44 -9.43 2.27 -1.07
C HIS A 44 -10.80 1.84 -0.50
N ASN A 45 -10.93 1.88 0.83
CA ASN A 45 -12.18 1.62 1.56
C ASN A 45 -12.26 2.58 2.75
N ASP A 46 -13.18 3.55 2.67
CA ASP A 46 -13.30 4.63 3.64
C ASP A 46 -13.66 4.12 5.05
N GLU A 47 -14.54 3.13 5.16
CA GLU A 47 -14.93 2.57 6.47
C GLU A 47 -13.74 1.91 7.17
N GLU A 48 -12.93 1.19 6.41
CA GLU A 48 -11.74 0.51 6.95
C GLU A 48 -10.64 1.51 7.31
N VAL A 49 -10.46 2.55 6.50
CA VAL A 49 -9.54 3.65 6.79
C VAL A 49 -9.93 4.35 8.10
N GLU A 50 -11.21 4.68 8.29
CA GLU A 50 -11.67 5.34 9.52
C GLU A 50 -11.54 4.43 10.75
N ARG A 51 -11.79 3.12 10.60
CA ARG A 51 -11.58 2.13 11.66
C ARG A 51 -10.12 2.10 12.13
N LEU A 52 -9.17 2.10 11.20
CA LEU A 52 -7.74 2.09 11.53
C LEU A 52 -7.24 3.43 12.06
N LYS A 53 -7.76 4.56 11.56
CA LYS A 53 -7.47 5.89 12.14
C LYS A 53 -7.91 5.97 13.60
N ALA A 54 -9.08 5.41 13.94
CA ALA A 54 -9.54 5.33 15.33
C ALA A 54 -8.62 4.48 16.23
N LYS A 55 -7.84 3.55 15.65
CA LYS A 55 -6.80 2.78 16.33
C LYS A 55 -5.43 3.48 16.40
N GLY A 56 -5.25 4.62 15.73
CA GLY A 56 -3.99 5.39 15.74
C GLY A 56 -3.26 5.46 14.41
N LEU A 57 -3.84 4.96 13.31
CA LEU A 57 -3.27 5.10 11.97
C LEU A 57 -3.28 6.58 11.53
N LYS A 58 -2.13 7.06 11.04
CA LYS A 58 -1.94 8.43 10.55
C LYS A 58 -1.57 8.36 9.07
N ILE A 59 -2.48 8.77 8.21
CA ILE A 59 -2.22 8.81 6.77
C ILE A 59 -1.40 10.06 6.45
N ILE A 60 -0.32 9.87 5.70
CA ILE A 60 0.57 10.93 5.24
C ILE A 60 0.80 10.82 3.74
N ASP A 61 1.18 11.93 3.10
CA ASP A 61 1.65 11.94 1.72
C ASP A 61 3.20 11.98 1.61
N ASN A 62 3.69 12.00 0.36
CA ASN A 62 5.12 12.03 0.06
C ASN A 62 5.79 13.35 0.44
N GLU A 63 5.05 14.46 0.53
CA GLU A 63 5.60 15.73 0.99
C GLU A 63 5.78 15.71 2.51
N GLU A 64 4.80 15.17 3.24
CA GLU A 64 4.87 14.98 4.68
C GLU A 64 5.96 13.99 5.10
N LEU A 65 6.16 12.90 4.33
CA LEU A 65 7.20 11.89 4.57
C LEU A 65 8.60 12.51 4.74
N LYS A 66 8.91 13.57 3.97
CA LYS A 66 10.22 14.25 4.01
C LYS A 66 10.55 14.85 5.38
N PHE A 67 9.53 15.10 6.20
CA PHE A 67 9.66 15.71 7.52
C PHE A 67 9.58 14.69 8.67
N ILE A 68 9.16 13.45 8.40
CA ILE A 68 9.14 12.35 9.38
C ILE A 68 10.56 11.84 9.61
N LYS A 69 10.95 11.56 10.86
CA LYS A 69 12.29 11.06 11.24
C LYS A 69 12.25 10.12 12.44
N ASN A 70 13.03 9.05 12.42
CA ASN A 70 13.12 8.06 13.51
C ASN A 70 11.77 7.38 13.86
N GLU A 71 10.94 7.14 12.86
CA GLU A 71 9.58 6.61 13.02
C GLU A 71 9.38 5.35 12.17
N LYS A 72 8.31 4.59 12.45
CA LYS A 72 7.82 3.53 11.56
C LYS A 72 6.84 4.13 10.54
N VAL A 73 7.01 3.78 9.26
CA VAL A 73 6.09 4.16 8.19
C VAL A 73 5.72 2.92 7.37
N LEU A 74 4.43 2.67 7.22
CA LEU A 74 3.89 1.59 6.41
C LEU A 74 3.75 2.02 4.95
N ILE A 75 4.31 1.20 4.05
CA ILE A 75 4.07 1.26 2.61
C ILE A 75 2.91 0.33 2.29
N ARG A 76 1.90 0.87 1.62
CA ARG A 76 0.67 0.17 1.24
C ARG A 76 0.86 -0.83 0.09
N ALA A 77 -0.15 -1.67 -0.14
CA ALA A 77 -0.12 -2.81 -1.07
C ALA A 77 0.29 -2.48 -2.52
N HIS A 78 0.16 -1.22 -2.95
CA HIS A 78 0.51 -0.75 -4.30
C HIS A 78 2.00 -0.53 -4.53
N GLY A 79 2.81 -0.57 -3.46
CA GLY A 79 4.23 -0.24 -3.52
C GLY A 79 4.52 1.23 -3.77
N GLU A 80 5.80 1.58 -3.67
CA GLU A 80 6.30 2.95 -3.75
C GLU A 80 7.52 3.04 -4.67
N ALA A 81 7.81 4.24 -5.16
CA ALA A 81 8.94 4.51 -6.04
C ALA A 81 10.28 4.43 -5.28
N PRO A 82 11.41 4.20 -5.98
CA PRO A 82 12.73 4.12 -5.37
C PRO A 82 13.12 5.33 -4.50
N GLU A 83 12.59 6.52 -4.81
CA GLU A 83 12.86 7.75 -4.07
C GLU A 83 12.32 7.71 -2.63
N THR A 84 11.16 7.07 -2.42
CA THR A 84 10.55 6.88 -1.09
C THR A 84 11.49 6.14 -0.15
N TYR A 85 12.17 5.11 -0.64
CA TYR A 85 13.14 4.33 0.13
C TYR A 85 14.39 5.13 0.50
N LYS A 86 14.83 6.05 -0.38
CA LYS A 86 15.96 6.93 -0.07
C LYS A 86 15.62 7.92 1.03
N VAL A 87 14.46 8.58 0.92
CA VAL A 87 13.98 9.51 1.96
C VAL A 87 13.89 8.80 3.30
N ALA A 88 13.36 7.58 3.33
CA ALA A 88 13.29 6.80 4.55
C ALA A 88 14.66 6.51 5.16
N LEU A 89 15.63 6.09 4.33
CA LEU A 89 17.00 5.82 4.78
C LEU A 89 17.66 7.09 5.35
N GLU A 90 17.55 8.22 4.66
CA GLU A 90 18.12 9.51 5.07
C GLU A 90 17.53 10.03 6.39
N ASN A 91 16.24 9.77 6.62
CA ASN A 91 15.51 10.21 7.80
C ASN A 91 15.47 9.18 8.94
N ASN A 92 16.19 8.05 8.81
CA ASN A 92 16.17 6.94 9.77
C ASN A 92 14.75 6.42 10.04
N ILE A 93 13.93 6.32 9.00
CA ILE A 93 12.58 5.75 9.04
C ILE A 93 12.68 4.24 8.88
N ILE A 94 11.99 3.50 9.73
CA ILE A 94 11.79 2.06 9.58
C ILE A 94 10.60 1.87 8.63
N LEU A 95 10.88 1.46 7.40
CA LEU A 95 9.84 1.13 6.44
C LEU A 95 9.27 -0.26 6.73
N ILE A 96 7.96 -0.30 6.88
CA ILE A 96 7.17 -1.51 7.00
C ILE A 96 6.49 -1.74 5.65
N ASP A 97 7.04 -2.63 4.83
CA ASP A 97 6.61 -2.80 3.45
C ASP A 97 5.49 -3.85 3.33
N ALA A 98 4.24 -3.37 3.20
CA ALA A 98 3.07 -4.19 2.96
C ALA A 98 2.74 -4.34 1.46
N SER A 99 3.69 -4.03 0.56
CA SER A 99 3.51 -4.20 -0.88
C SER A 99 3.07 -5.61 -1.23
N CYS A 100 2.07 -5.73 -2.10
CA CYS A 100 1.58 -7.03 -2.53
C CYS A 100 2.70 -7.79 -3.27
N PRO A 101 2.96 -9.07 -2.95
CA PRO A 101 3.96 -9.88 -3.64
C PRO A 101 3.79 -9.93 -5.17
N VAL A 102 2.57 -9.75 -5.67
CA VAL A 102 2.29 -9.64 -7.11
C VAL A 102 2.90 -8.35 -7.68
N VAL A 103 2.75 -7.22 -6.99
CA VAL A 103 3.31 -5.93 -7.36
C VAL A 103 4.84 -5.97 -7.27
N LEU A 104 5.39 -6.49 -6.16
CA LEU A 104 6.84 -6.63 -5.98
C LEU A 104 7.48 -7.48 -7.09
N LYS A 105 6.80 -8.54 -7.52
CA LYS A 105 7.26 -9.37 -8.64
C LYS A 105 7.31 -8.58 -9.95
N LEU A 106 6.34 -7.69 -10.18
CA LEU A 106 6.30 -6.84 -11.37
C LEU A 106 7.39 -5.76 -11.33
N GLN A 107 7.57 -5.07 -10.20
CA GLN A 107 8.66 -4.11 -9.99
C GLN A 107 10.04 -4.74 -10.22
N ASN A 108 10.28 -5.92 -9.66
CA ASN A 108 11.53 -6.65 -9.87
C ASN A 108 11.76 -6.99 -11.35
N ARG A 109 10.72 -7.42 -12.06
CA ARG A 109 10.83 -7.71 -13.51
C ARG A 109 11.16 -6.45 -14.31
N ILE A 110 10.53 -5.32 -14.00
CA ILE A 110 10.84 -4.03 -14.63
C ILE A 110 12.28 -3.66 -14.38
N LYS A 111 12.74 -3.73 -13.12
CA LYS A 111 14.12 -3.46 -12.76
C LYS A 111 15.12 -4.32 -13.53
N THR A 112 14.92 -5.65 -13.57
CA THR A 112 15.82 -6.54 -14.32
C THR A 112 15.83 -6.23 -15.83
N THR A 113 14.68 -5.88 -16.40
CA THR A 113 14.57 -5.53 -17.83
C THR A 113 15.27 -4.19 -18.12
N HIS A 114 15.14 -3.21 -17.22
CA HIS A 114 15.84 -1.93 -17.29
C HIS A 114 17.35 -2.12 -17.18
N ASP A 115 17.80 -2.92 -16.21
CA ASP A 115 19.23 -3.20 -15.98
C ASP A 115 19.86 -3.97 -17.17
N ALA A 116 19.04 -4.62 -18.01
CA ALA A 116 19.44 -5.25 -19.27
C ALA A 116 19.45 -4.29 -20.49
N ASN A 117 19.13 -2.99 -20.29
CA ASN A 117 18.95 -1.99 -21.36
C ASN A 117 17.88 -2.38 -22.40
N GLU A 118 16.82 -3.07 -21.98
CA GLU A 118 15.68 -3.40 -22.82
C GLU A 118 14.53 -2.38 -22.69
N ASN A 119 13.71 -2.29 -23.74
CA ASN A 119 12.55 -1.40 -23.72
C ASN A 119 11.40 -1.99 -22.89
N ILE A 120 10.79 -1.16 -22.04
CA ILE A 120 9.66 -1.53 -21.18
C ILE A 120 8.42 -0.75 -21.63
N LEU A 121 7.30 -1.45 -21.80
CA LEU A 121 6.00 -0.82 -22.02
C LEU A 121 5.07 -1.17 -20.86
N ILE A 122 4.60 -0.14 -20.15
CA ILE A 122 3.66 -0.28 -19.03
C ILE A 122 2.27 0.10 -19.54
N PHE A 123 1.32 -0.83 -19.45
CA PHE A 123 -0.09 -0.55 -19.77
C PHE A 123 -0.87 -0.31 -18.47
N GLY A 124 -1.32 0.93 -18.26
CA GLY A 124 -2.04 1.31 -17.06
C GLY A 124 -2.57 2.74 -17.12
N LYS A 125 -3.34 3.11 -16.10
CA LYS A 125 -3.89 4.46 -15.97
C LYS A 125 -2.79 5.42 -15.48
N HIS A 126 -2.54 6.48 -16.24
CA HIS A 126 -1.59 7.52 -15.84
C HIS A 126 -1.98 8.13 -14.49
N GLY A 127 -0.99 8.29 -13.60
CA GLY A 127 -1.18 8.84 -12.26
C GLY A 127 -1.75 7.87 -11.23
N HIS A 128 -2.08 6.61 -11.59
CA HIS A 128 -2.47 5.61 -10.59
C HIS A 128 -1.25 5.21 -9.75
N ALA A 129 -1.42 5.05 -8.42
CA ALA A 129 -0.32 4.75 -7.50
C ALA A 129 0.51 3.53 -7.95
N GLU A 130 -0.17 2.44 -8.32
CA GLU A 130 0.49 1.23 -8.84
C GLU A 130 1.30 1.50 -10.12
N VAL A 131 0.84 2.38 -11.02
CA VAL A 131 1.60 2.71 -12.25
C VAL A 131 2.81 3.57 -11.92
N ILE A 132 2.68 4.51 -10.98
CA ILE A 132 3.80 5.33 -10.51
C ILE A 132 4.86 4.46 -9.83
N GLY A 133 4.45 3.50 -9.00
CA GLY A 133 5.37 2.56 -8.33
C GLY A 133 6.10 1.61 -9.27
N LEU A 134 5.72 1.52 -10.55
CA LEU A 134 6.38 0.71 -11.58
C LEU A 134 7.39 1.49 -12.43
N GLN A 135 7.48 2.82 -12.28
CA GLN A 135 8.39 3.70 -13.03
C GLN A 135 9.70 3.90 -12.27
#